data_AF-A0A7C1TRJ3-F1
#
_entry.id   AF-A0A7C1TRJ3-F1
#
_cell.length_a   1.000
_cell.length_b   1.000
_cell.length_c   1.000
_cell.angle_alpha   90.00
_cell.angle_beta   90.00
_cell.angle_gamma   90.00
#
_symmetry.space_group_name_H-M   'P 1'
#
loop_
_entity.id
_entity.type
_entity.pdbx_description
1 polymer ?
#
loop_
_entity_poly.entity_id
_entity_poly.type
_entity_poly.pdbx_seq_one_letter_code
_entity_poly.pdbx_strand_id
1 'polypeptide(L)'
;MKMIRRINRQAAWILIPLSLLSALIDWKRLPLGILTGGALALVNLKGIQWGVLGLTNPEAVRGATGKLLFFSMFRLLIVFTVLAVLLYLGLINIIGALTGLTVVFVLVMKEGLVEARRL
;
A
#
# COMPACT_ATOMS: atom_id res chain seq x y z
N MET A 1 16.16 -2.46 1.61
CA MET A 1 15.69 -1.07 1.32
C MET A 1 15.61 -0.73 -0.18
N LYS A 2 16.52 -1.25 -1.03
CA LYS A 2 16.51 -0.96 -2.48
C LYS A 2 15.20 -1.38 -3.18
N MET A 3 14.64 -2.55 -2.85
CA MET A 3 13.38 -3.07 -3.42
C MET A 3 12.20 -2.10 -3.22
N ILE A 4 11.94 -1.65 -1.99
CA ILE A 4 10.81 -0.75 -1.69
C ILE A 4 10.98 0.62 -2.36
N ARG A 5 12.21 1.13 -2.48
CA ARG A 5 12.49 2.35 -3.25
C ARG A 5 12.16 2.16 -4.74
N ARG A 6 12.44 0.99 -5.32
CA ARG A 6 12.05 0.64 -6.69
C ARG A 6 10.53 0.58 -6.83
N ILE A 7 9.84 -0.09 -5.91
CA ILE A 7 8.37 -0.19 -5.89
C ILE A 7 7.74 1.20 -5.81
N ASN A 8 8.17 2.06 -4.88
CA ASN A 8 7.65 3.43 -4.77
C ASN A 8 7.84 4.24 -6.06
N ARG A 9 9.02 4.11 -6.68
CA ARG A 9 9.32 4.81 -7.94
C ARG A 9 8.42 4.28 -9.06
N GLN A 10 8.35 2.97 -9.27
CA GLN A 10 7.49 2.36 -10.29
C GLN A 10 6.01 2.67 -10.05
N ALA A 11 5.56 2.65 -8.79
CA ALA A 11 4.20 3.00 -8.42
C ALA A 11 3.89 4.45 -8.79
N ALA A 12 4.77 5.42 -8.51
CA ALA A 12 4.56 6.80 -8.94
C ALA A 12 4.47 6.92 -10.48
N TRP A 13 5.36 6.23 -11.22
CA TRP A 13 5.35 6.23 -12.69
C TRP A 13 4.11 5.58 -13.31
N ILE A 14 3.42 4.69 -12.60
CA ILE A 14 2.21 4.01 -13.10
C ILE A 14 0.95 4.69 -12.59
N LEU A 15 0.85 4.96 -11.28
CA LEU A 15 -0.33 5.55 -10.65
C LEU A 15 -0.62 6.96 -11.13
N ILE A 16 0.41 7.80 -11.38
CA ILE A 16 0.20 9.17 -11.85
C ILE A 16 -0.43 9.17 -13.25
N PRO A 17 0.15 8.54 -14.29
CA PRO A 17 -0.50 8.48 -15.60
C PRO A 17 -1.85 7.77 -15.57
N LEU A 18 -1.95 6.67 -14.82
CA LEU A 18 -3.21 5.93 -14.72
C LEU A 18 -4.31 6.79 -14.10
N SER A 19 -4.01 7.55 -13.04
CA SER A 19 -4.97 8.49 -12.45
C SER A 19 -5.38 9.59 -13.42
N LEU A 20 -4.45 10.14 -14.21
CA LEU A 20 -4.74 11.16 -15.22
C LEU A 20 -5.62 10.63 -16.35
N LEU A 21 -5.31 9.44 -16.88
CA LEU A 21 -6.13 8.78 -17.90
C LEU A 21 -7.53 8.48 -17.38
N SER A 22 -7.62 8.09 -16.11
CA SER A 22 -8.90 7.77 -15.47
C SER A 22 -9.82 8.98 -15.29
N ALA A 23 -9.24 10.19 -15.29
CA ALA A 23 -10.00 11.45 -15.23
C ALA A 23 -10.85 11.69 -16.49
N LEU A 24 -10.55 11.00 -17.60
CA LEU A 24 -11.35 11.01 -18.82
C LEU A 24 -12.69 10.28 -18.67
N ILE A 25 -12.79 9.35 -17.72
CA ILE A 25 -14.02 8.59 -17.42
C ILE A 25 -14.81 9.27 -16.30
N ASP A 26 -14.13 9.58 -15.19
CA ASP A 26 -14.70 10.27 -14.05
C ASP A 26 -13.65 11.24 -13.50
N TRP A 27 -13.90 12.54 -13.65
CA TRP A 27 -12.92 13.59 -13.40
C TRP A 27 -12.42 13.66 -11.94
N LYS A 28 -13.24 13.24 -10.97
CA LYS A 28 -12.96 13.48 -9.53
C LYS A 28 -12.76 12.21 -8.74
N ARG A 29 -13.75 11.31 -8.72
CA ARG A 29 -13.78 10.23 -7.72
C ARG A 29 -12.83 9.10 -8.07
N LEU A 30 -12.65 8.83 -9.36
CA LEU A 30 -11.90 7.69 -9.85
C LEU A 30 -10.38 7.93 -9.81
N PRO A 31 -9.84 9.08 -10.28
CA PRO A 31 -8.44 9.46 -10.10
C PRO A 31 -8.04 9.51 -8.63
N LEU A 32 -8.86 10.17 -7.80
CA LEU A 32 -8.61 10.25 -6.36
C LEU A 32 -8.66 8.87 -5.71
N GLY A 33 -9.57 8.00 -6.14
CA GLY A 33 -9.59 6.60 -5.73
C GLY A 33 -8.27 5.88 -6.05
N ILE A 34 -7.79 5.96 -7.29
CA ILE A 34 -6.54 5.31 -7.70
C ILE A 34 -5.35 5.80 -6.87
N LEU A 35 -5.25 7.11 -6.67
CA LEU A 35 -4.16 7.70 -5.90
C LEU A 35 -4.24 7.32 -4.41
N THR A 36 -5.43 7.39 -3.80
CA THR A 36 -5.61 7.04 -2.39
C THR A 36 -5.42 5.55 -2.13
N GLY A 37 -5.98 4.67 -2.96
CA GLY A 37 -5.79 3.23 -2.87
C GLY A 37 -4.32 2.83 -3.05
N GLY A 38 -3.65 3.42 -4.03
CA GLY A 38 -2.21 3.22 -4.24
C GLY A 38 -1.36 3.74 -3.06
N ALA A 39 -1.65 4.94 -2.57
CA ALA A 39 -0.93 5.51 -1.43
C ALA A 39 -1.08 4.65 -0.17
N LEU A 40 -2.31 4.19 0.13
CA LEU A 40 -2.58 3.30 1.26
C LEU A 40 -1.84 1.98 1.14
N ALA A 41 -1.78 1.38 -0.06
CA ALA A 41 -1.01 0.18 -0.32
C ALA A 41 0.49 0.39 -0.05
N LEU A 42 1.07 1.53 -0.46
CA LEU A 42 2.48 1.86 -0.21
C LEU A 42 2.77 2.09 1.29
N VAL A 43 1.86 2.76 2.01
CA VAL A 43 1.96 2.90 3.48
C VAL A 43 1.88 1.52 4.15
N ASN A 44 1.00 0.65 3.67
CA ASN A 44 0.89 -0.72 4.17
C ASN A 44 2.18 -1.52 3.90
N LEU A 45 2.78 -1.41 2.71
CA LEU A 45 4.06 -2.04 2.40
C LEU A 45 5.18 -1.63 3.36
N LYS A 46 5.30 -0.33 3.68
CA LYS A 46 6.29 0.16 4.67
C LYS A 46 6.07 -0.44 6.05
N GLY A 47 4.82 -0.51 6.52
CA GLY A 47 4.57 -1.10 7.83
C GLY A 47 4.76 -2.62 7.85
N ILE A 48 4.57 -3.33 6.72
CA ILE A 48 4.95 -4.76 6.61
C ILE A 48 6.46 -4.89 6.75
N GLN A 49 7.24 -4.03 6.08
CA GLN A 49 8.69 -4.02 6.21
C GLN A 49 9.13 -3.83 7.67
N TRP A 50 8.54 -2.86 8.38
CA TRP A 50 8.85 -2.64 9.80
C TRP A 50 8.42 -3.82 10.68
N GLY A 51 7.28 -4.44 10.40
CA GLY A 51 6.83 -5.64 11.09
C GLY A 51 7.82 -6.79 10.91
N VAL A 52 8.24 -7.08 9.68
CA VAL A 52 9.21 -8.15 9.38
C VAL A 52 10.57 -7.87 10.02
N LEU A 53 11.10 -6.65 9.92
CA LEU A 53 12.36 -6.24 10.58
C LEU A 53 12.27 -6.36 12.11
N GLY A 54 11.11 -6.07 12.69
CA GLY A 54 10.87 -6.23 14.12
C GLY A 54 10.82 -7.69 14.56
N LEU A 55 10.44 -8.61 13.67
CA LEU A 55 10.38 -10.05 13.96
C LEU A 55 11.72 -10.76 13.73
N THR A 56 12.55 -10.27 12.80
CA THR A 56 13.86 -10.88 12.49
C THR A 56 15.00 -10.39 13.38
N ASN A 57 14.79 -9.35 14.21
CA ASN A 57 15.78 -8.91 15.19
C ASN A 57 15.70 -9.73 16.49
N PRO A 58 16.78 -10.43 16.90
CA PRO A 58 16.80 -11.31 18.08
C PRO A 58 16.45 -10.61 19.40
N GLU A 59 16.76 -9.32 19.53
CA GLU A 59 16.48 -8.52 20.73
C GLU A 59 14.98 -8.22 20.94
N ALA A 60 14.17 -8.25 19.88
CA ALA A 60 12.73 -7.99 19.94
C ALA A 60 11.91 -9.21 20.41
N VAL A 61 12.49 -10.41 20.36
CA VAL A 61 11.79 -11.69 20.55
C VAL A 61 11.33 -11.92 22.01
N ARG A 62 11.90 -11.21 22.99
CA ARG A 62 11.58 -11.43 24.42
C ARG A 62 10.30 -10.74 24.96
N GLY A 63 9.53 -10.05 24.11
CA GLY A 63 8.25 -9.45 24.54
C GLY A 63 7.59 -8.49 23.57
N ALA A 64 8.21 -8.19 22.42
CA ALA A 64 7.69 -7.22 21.46
C ALA A 64 6.70 -7.81 20.45
N THR A 65 6.54 -9.14 20.36
CA THR A 65 5.67 -9.80 19.38
C THR A 65 4.21 -9.37 19.51
N GLY A 66 3.68 -9.27 20.73
CA GLY A 66 2.31 -8.81 20.97
C GLY A 66 2.09 -7.33 20.59
N LYS A 67 3.06 -6.46 20.90
CA LYS A 67 3.02 -5.04 20.50
C LYS A 67 3.11 -4.88 18.98
N LEU A 68 3.97 -5.65 18.31
CA LEU A 68 4.12 -5.64 16.84
C LEU A 68 2.84 -6.11 16.13
N LEU A 69 2.19 -7.17 16.64
CA LEU A 69 0.90 -7.64 16.14
C LEU A 69 -0.20 -6.60 16.34
N PHE A 70 -0.29 -6.01 17.54
CA PHE A 70 -1.27 -4.96 17.86
C PHE A 70 -1.09 -3.73 16.96
N PHE A 71 0.15 -3.23 16.80
CA PHE A 71 0.42 -2.11 15.88
C PHE A 71 0.10 -2.45 14.42
N SER A 72 0.34 -3.70 14.00
CA SER A 72 0.00 -4.16 12.66
C SER A 72 -1.51 -4.18 12.41
N MET A 73 -2.29 -4.68 13.38
CA MET A 73 -3.76 -4.70 13.35
C MET A 73 -4.34 -3.30 13.42
N PHE A 74 -3.84 -2.45 14.32
CA PHE A 74 -4.28 -1.07 14.48
C PHE A 74 -4.02 -0.22 13.24
N ARG A 75 -2.86 -0.41 12.59
CA ARG A 75 -2.57 0.20 11.29
C ARG A 75 -3.55 -0.26 10.21
N LEU A 76 -3.88 -1.55 10.17
CA LEU A 76 -4.87 -2.09 9.23
C LEU A 76 -6.23 -1.44 9.47
N LEU A 77 -6.63 -1.30 10.74
CA LEU A 77 -7.85 -0.61 11.15
C LEU A 77 -7.85 0.86 10.68
N ILE A 78 -6.74 1.60 10.83
CA ILE A 78 -6.64 2.97 10.34
C ILE A 78 -6.81 3.02 8.82
N VAL A 79 -6.16 2.12 8.07
CA VAL A 79 -6.28 2.07 6.61
C VAL A 79 -7.73 1.81 6.18
N PHE A 80 -8.40 0.84 6.81
CA PHE A 80 -9.81 0.56 6.53
C PHE A 80 -10.74 1.69 6.95
N THR A 81 -10.47 2.35 8.09
CA THR A 81 -11.25 3.50 8.56
C THR A 81 -11.14 4.67 7.58
N VAL A 82 -9.93 4.99 7.12
CA VAL A 82 -9.70 6.04 6.12
C VAL A 82 -10.44 5.71 4.83
N LEU A 83 -10.35 4.47 4.32
CA LEU A 83 -11.09 4.05 3.14
C LEU A 83 -12.61 4.14 3.33
N ALA A 84 -13.12 3.66 4.47
CA ALA A 84 -14.54 3.69 4.78
C ALA A 84 -15.08 5.12 4.84
N VAL A 85 -14.36 6.05 5.49
CA VAL A 85 -14.73 7.47 5.54
C VAL A 85 -14.70 8.11 4.14
N LEU A 86 -13.66 7.86 3.35
CA LEU A 86 -13.55 8.42 2.00
C LEU A 86 -14.65 7.90 1.06
N LEU A 87 -15.04 6.63 1.20
CA LEU A 87 -16.15 6.02 0.47
C LEU A 87 -17.50 6.55 0.95
N TYR A 88 -17.71 6.65 2.26
CA TYR A 88 -18.94 7.16 2.87
C TYR A 88 -19.22 8.62 2.47
N LEU A 89 -18.17 9.46 2.44
CA LEU A 89 -18.26 10.84 1.97
C LEU A 89 -18.37 10.96 0.44
N GLY A 90 -18.31 9.84 -0.30
CA GLY A 90 -18.37 9.83 -1.76
C GLY A 90 -17.21 10.57 -2.43
N LEU A 91 -16.08 10.70 -1.74
CA LEU A 91 -14.88 11.42 -2.23
C LEU A 91 -14.06 10.57 -3.19
N ILE A 92 -14.12 9.24 -3.03
CA ILE A 92 -13.40 8.28 -3.88
C ILE A 92 -14.33 7.22 -4.42
N ASN A 93 -13.99 6.68 -5.60
CA ASN A 93 -14.65 5.51 -6.16
C ASN A 93 -13.97 4.24 -5.67
N ILE A 94 -14.75 3.24 -5.24
CA ILE A 94 -14.23 1.94 -4.78
C ILE A 94 -13.43 1.22 -5.86
N ILE A 95 -13.87 1.32 -7.13
CA ILE A 95 -13.17 0.75 -8.29
C ILE A 95 -11.80 1.43 -8.44
N GLY A 96 -11.75 2.75 -8.30
CA GLY A 96 -10.49 3.50 -8.33
C GLY A 96 -9.55 3.06 -7.20
N ALA A 97 -10.05 2.99 -5.96
CA ALA A 97 -9.27 2.56 -4.79
C ALA A 97 -8.70 1.14 -4.95
N LEU A 98 -9.54 0.20 -5.40
CA LEU A 98 -9.11 -1.17 -5.67
C LEU A 98 -8.09 -1.25 -6.82
N THR A 99 -8.26 -0.43 -7.86
CA THR A 99 -7.30 -0.35 -8.97
C THR A 99 -5.93 0.12 -8.48
N GLY A 100 -5.88 1.22 -7.72
CA GLY A 100 -4.65 1.73 -7.12
C GLY A 100 -3.96 0.70 -6.22
N LEU A 101 -4.73 0.02 -5.38
CA LEU A 101 -4.24 -1.06 -4.52
C LEU A 101 -3.65 -2.21 -5.35
N THR A 102 -4.36 -2.64 -6.39
CA THR A 102 -3.96 -3.77 -7.26
C THR A 102 -2.67 -3.48 -8.00
N VAL A 103 -2.51 -2.26 -8.54
CA VAL A 103 -1.26 -1.84 -9.20
C VAL A 103 -0.06 -2.02 -8.25
N VAL A 104 -0.17 -1.51 -7.02
CA VAL A 104 0.90 -1.64 -6.04
C VAL A 104 1.13 -3.10 -5.65
N PHE A 105 0.06 -3.89 -5.46
CA PHE A 105 0.16 -5.31 -5.16
C PHE A 105 0.93 -6.08 -6.25
N VAL A 106 0.63 -5.85 -7.53
CA VAL A 106 1.34 -6.47 -8.66
C VAL A 106 2.82 -6.07 -8.66
N LEU A 107 3.14 -4.80 -8.39
CA LEU A 107 4.53 -4.34 -8.28
C LEU A 107 5.29 -5.02 -7.13
N VAL A 108 4.64 -5.17 -5.97
CA VAL A 108 5.19 -5.88 -4.82
C VAL A 108 5.47 -7.34 -5.17
N MET A 109 4.50 -8.02 -5.81
CA MET A 109 4.67 -9.42 -6.25
C MET A 109 5.81 -9.55 -7.26
N LYS A 110 5.85 -8.69 -8.27
CA LYS A 110 6.89 -8.69 -9.30
C LYS A 110 8.28 -8.48 -8.69
N GLU A 111 8.46 -7.44 -7.90
CA GLU A 111 9.76 -7.12 -7.29
C GLU A 111 10.14 -8.15 -6.22
N GLY A 112 9.17 -8.69 -5.47
CA GLY A 112 9.38 -9.76 -4.51
C GLY A 112 9.89 -11.05 -5.17
N LEU A 113 9.30 -11.43 -6.31
CA LEU A 113 9.77 -12.58 -7.09
C LEU A 113 11.17 -12.36 -7.69
N VAL A 114 11.47 -11.15 -8.18
CA VAL A 114 12.79 -10.81 -8.71
C VAL A 114 13.86 -10.90 -7.62
N GLU A 115 13.56 -10.40 -6.42
CA GLU A 115 14.50 -10.47 -5.29
C GLU A 115 14.67 -11.91 -4.78
N ALA A 116 13.58 -12.70 -4.72
CA ALA A 116 13.64 -14.11 -4.32
C ALA A 116 14.46 -14.99 -5.28
N ARG A 117 14.49 -14.66 -6.58
CA ARG A 117 15.35 -15.37 -7.56
C ARG A 117 16.82 -14.96 -7.52
N ARG A 118 17.16 -13.88 -6.82
CA ARG A 118 18.56 -13.41 -6.66
C ARG A 118 19.23 -13.97 -5.41
N LEU A 119 18.45 -14.51 -4.48
CA LEU A 119 18.90 -15.30 -3.34
C LEU A 119 19.18 -16.73 -3.79
#